data_AF-A0A9X3DXJ0-F1
#
_entry.id   AF-A0A9X3DXJ0-F1
#
_cell.length_a   1.000
_cell.length_b   1.000
_cell.length_c   1.000
_cell.angle_alpha   90.00
_cell.angle_beta   90.00
_cell.angle_gamma   90.00
#
_symmetry.space_group_name_H-M   'P 1'
#
loop_
_entity.id
_entity.type
_entity.pdbx_description
1 polymer ?
#
loop_
_entity_poly.entity_id
_entity_poly.type
_entity_poly.pdbx_seq_one_letter_code
_entity_poly.pdbx_strand_id
1 'polypeptide(L)'
;MDLIDFILHVDEHLFEFIKNYGVWVYAILFLIIFVETGLVVMPFLPGDSLLFAAGALAASTGAMDPTVLILLLFIAAVLGDTLNYHIGKYIGPRVFEIDSKFINKEHLLKTSQFFEKHGGKTIIFSRFIPFARTFAPFVAGAGSMNYKYFLTYNAIGGICWVGSFIILGYLFGNMPIVKDNFTHLIFGIIILSVLPGIIGYIRHKFFDKNKATKEQ
;
A
#
# COMPACT_ATOMS: atom_id res chain seq x y z
N MET A 1 -14.33 -16.91 -14.99
CA MET A 1 -13.56 -15.66 -14.99
C MET A 1 -12.92 -15.59 -13.63
N ASP A 2 -11.61 -15.86 -13.58
CA ASP A 2 -10.91 -16.12 -12.34
C ASP A 2 -10.76 -14.83 -11.54
N LEU A 3 -11.07 -14.89 -10.24
CA LEU A 3 -10.93 -13.77 -9.29
C LEU A 3 -9.52 -13.15 -9.34
N ILE A 4 -8.53 -13.95 -9.72
CA ILE A 4 -7.14 -13.56 -9.91
C ILE A 4 -6.98 -12.65 -11.13
N ASP A 5 -7.68 -12.91 -12.22
CA ASP A 5 -7.65 -12.11 -13.45
C ASP A 5 -8.33 -10.75 -13.23
N PHE A 6 -9.43 -10.74 -12.46
CA PHE A 6 -10.08 -9.51 -12.02
C PHE A 6 -9.16 -8.67 -11.13
N ILE A 7 -8.49 -9.28 -10.16
CA ILE A 7 -7.55 -8.58 -9.25
C ILE A 7 -6.29 -8.10 -9.99
N LEU A 8 -5.80 -8.85 -10.99
CA LEU A 8 -4.62 -8.50 -11.76
C LEU A 8 -4.86 -7.42 -12.81
N HIS A 9 -6.09 -7.28 -13.31
CA HIS A 9 -6.50 -6.25 -14.29
C HIS A 9 -7.49 -5.23 -13.68
N VAL A 10 -7.54 -5.13 -12.35
CA VAL A 10 -8.45 -4.22 -11.63
C VAL A 10 -8.16 -2.77 -12.01
N ASP A 11 -6.94 -2.46 -12.40
CA ASP A 11 -6.42 -1.17 -12.89
C ASP A 11 -6.91 -0.80 -14.30
N GLU A 12 -6.98 -1.76 -15.24
CA GLU A 12 -7.58 -1.54 -16.57
C GLU A 12 -9.11 -1.37 -16.47
N HIS A 13 -9.76 -2.21 -15.67
CA HIS A 13 -11.19 -2.05 -15.40
C HIS A 13 -11.48 -0.77 -14.61
N LEU A 14 -10.63 -0.36 -13.66
CA LEU A 14 -10.76 0.91 -12.94
C LEU A 14 -10.82 2.09 -13.89
N PHE A 15 -10.06 2.10 -14.98
CA PHE A 15 -10.09 3.19 -15.95
C PHE A 15 -11.42 3.31 -16.70
N GLU A 16 -11.97 2.18 -17.14
CA GLU A 16 -13.31 2.13 -17.74
C GLU A 16 -14.40 2.42 -16.70
N PHE A 17 -14.23 1.93 -15.47
CA PHE A 17 -15.15 2.19 -14.37
C PHE A 17 -15.13 3.68 -13.99
N ILE A 18 -13.97 4.31 -13.91
CA ILE A 18 -13.86 5.73 -13.53
C ILE A 18 -14.54 6.63 -14.55
N LYS A 19 -14.44 6.29 -15.84
CA LYS A 19 -15.11 7.02 -16.91
C LYS A 19 -16.64 6.84 -16.91
N ASN A 20 -17.13 5.68 -16.46
CA ASN A 20 -18.55 5.30 -16.55
C ASN A 20 -19.36 5.48 -15.25
N TYR A 21 -18.73 5.47 -14.07
CA TYR A 21 -19.43 5.32 -12.78
C TYR A 21 -19.57 6.61 -11.95
N GLY A 22 -19.03 7.75 -12.39
CA GLY A 22 -19.22 9.04 -11.74
C GLY A 22 -18.88 9.01 -10.23
N VAL A 23 -19.86 9.28 -9.37
CA VAL A 23 -19.68 9.33 -7.89
C VAL A 23 -19.26 7.99 -7.28
N TRP A 24 -19.58 6.85 -7.89
CA TRP A 24 -19.23 5.53 -7.35
C TRP A 24 -17.72 5.24 -7.36
N VAL A 25 -16.95 5.99 -8.15
CA VAL A 25 -15.48 5.93 -8.15
C VAL A 25 -14.90 6.14 -6.76
N TYR A 26 -15.44 7.09 -6.01
CA TYR A 26 -14.99 7.38 -4.66
C TYR A 26 -15.09 6.15 -3.75
N ALA A 27 -16.20 5.41 -3.84
CA ALA A 27 -16.43 4.21 -3.04
C ALA A 27 -15.51 3.04 -3.47
N ILE A 28 -15.26 2.89 -4.77
CA ILE A 28 -14.36 1.86 -5.29
C ILE A 28 -12.92 2.13 -4.86
N LEU A 29 -12.44 3.36 -5.05
CA LEU A 29 -11.10 3.78 -4.62
C LEU A 29 -10.91 3.60 -3.11
N PHE A 30 -11.93 3.96 -2.33
CA PHE A 30 -11.95 3.72 -0.88
C PHE A 30 -11.76 2.24 -0.55
N LEU A 31 -12.55 1.35 -1.16
CA LEU A 31 -12.49 -0.09 -0.91
C LEU A 31 -11.12 -0.66 -1.28
N ILE A 32 -10.56 -0.24 -2.41
CA ILE A 32 -9.25 -0.71 -2.87
C ILE A 32 -8.14 -0.33 -1.89
N ILE A 33 -8.04 0.97 -1.54
CA ILE A 33 -7.01 1.44 -0.61
C ILE A 33 -7.20 0.80 0.77
N PHE A 34 -8.44 0.67 1.24
CA PHE A 34 -8.76 0.01 2.50
C PHE A 34 -8.34 -1.47 2.52
N VAL A 35 -8.60 -2.21 1.45
CA VAL A 35 -8.24 -3.62 1.30
C VAL A 35 -6.72 -3.78 1.24
N GLU A 36 -6.05 -2.95 0.43
CA GLU A 36 -4.59 -3.02 0.24
C GLU A 36 -3.80 -2.69 1.52
N THR A 37 -4.25 -1.73 2.33
CA THR A 37 -3.61 -1.43 3.62
C THR A 37 -4.08 -2.35 4.74
N GLY A 38 -5.35 -2.78 4.72
CA GLY A 38 -5.98 -3.58 5.76
C GLY A 38 -5.65 -5.07 5.73
N LEU A 39 -5.46 -5.66 4.55
CA LEU A 39 -5.20 -7.09 4.38
C LEU A 39 -3.72 -7.36 4.17
N VAL A 40 -3.08 -7.99 5.16
CA VAL A 40 -1.65 -8.38 5.14
C VAL A 40 -1.28 -9.22 3.90
N VAL A 41 -2.24 -9.95 3.31
CA VAL A 41 -2.02 -10.92 2.23
C VAL A 41 -2.05 -10.28 0.83
N MET A 42 -2.46 -9.01 0.69
CA MET A 42 -2.62 -8.34 -0.61
C MET A 42 -1.69 -7.13 -0.83
N PRO A 43 -0.35 -7.24 -0.64
CA PRO A 43 0.58 -6.13 -0.93
C PRO A 43 0.78 -5.85 -2.44
N PHE A 44 0.09 -6.58 -3.32
CA PHE A 44 0.27 -6.50 -4.77
C PHE A 44 -0.69 -5.51 -5.46
N LEU A 45 -1.67 -4.94 -4.75
CA LEU A 45 -2.52 -3.91 -5.35
C LEU A 45 -1.71 -2.62 -5.56
N PRO A 46 -1.81 -1.93 -6.72
CA PRO A 46 -1.00 -0.76 -7.04
C PRO A 46 -1.62 0.53 -6.49
N GLY A 47 -1.76 0.65 -5.16
CA GLY A 47 -2.40 1.81 -4.51
C GLY A 47 -1.77 3.15 -4.80
N ASP A 48 -0.43 3.20 -4.85
CA ASP A 48 0.32 4.43 -5.16
C ASP A 48 -0.04 4.97 -6.55
N SER A 49 -0.12 4.07 -7.53
CA SER A 49 -0.49 4.40 -8.91
C SER A 49 -1.94 4.87 -9.00
N LEU A 50 -2.82 4.24 -8.22
CA LEU A 50 -4.23 4.58 -8.11
C LEU A 50 -4.47 5.97 -7.51
N LEU A 51 -3.76 6.31 -6.43
CA LEU A 51 -3.81 7.65 -5.84
C LEU A 51 -3.35 8.72 -6.84
N PHE A 52 -2.26 8.43 -7.56
CA PHE A 52 -1.75 9.34 -8.58
C PHE A 52 -2.74 9.51 -9.74
N ALA A 53 -3.27 8.39 -10.27
CA ALA A 53 -4.24 8.40 -11.35
C ALA A 53 -5.52 9.15 -10.98
N ALA A 54 -6.04 8.93 -9.77
CA ALA A 54 -7.21 9.62 -9.27
C ALA A 54 -6.98 11.14 -9.13
N GLY A 55 -5.80 11.55 -8.65
CA GLY A 55 -5.41 12.97 -8.64
C GLY A 55 -5.32 13.57 -10.03
N ALA A 56 -4.71 12.85 -10.99
CA ALA A 56 -4.58 13.31 -12.36
C ALA A 56 -5.94 13.42 -13.08
N LEU A 57 -6.87 12.50 -12.82
CA LEU A 57 -8.24 12.53 -13.33
C LEU A 57 -9.04 13.70 -12.74
N ALA A 58 -8.88 13.97 -11.45
CA ALA A 58 -9.50 15.12 -10.79
C ALA A 58 -9.08 16.44 -11.47
N ALA A 59 -7.81 16.58 -11.86
CA ALA A 59 -7.32 17.76 -12.58
C ALA A 59 -7.75 17.84 -14.05
N SER A 60 -7.77 16.70 -14.76
CA SER A 60 -8.00 16.69 -16.20
C SER A 60 -9.47 16.80 -16.58
N THR A 61 -10.36 16.16 -15.81
CA THR A 61 -11.80 16.09 -16.11
C THR A 61 -12.63 17.06 -15.28
N GLY A 62 -12.13 17.50 -14.12
CA GLY A 62 -12.92 18.24 -13.13
C GLY A 62 -14.10 17.46 -12.55
N ALA A 63 -14.23 16.16 -12.87
CA ALA A 63 -15.34 15.33 -12.42
C ALA A 63 -15.24 14.93 -10.94
N MET A 64 -14.08 15.18 -10.32
CA MET A 64 -13.80 14.81 -8.94
C MET A 64 -13.20 15.98 -8.17
N ASP A 65 -13.73 16.24 -6.98
CA ASP A 65 -13.13 17.17 -6.04
C ASP A 65 -11.89 16.53 -5.38
N PRO A 66 -10.69 17.14 -5.51
CA PRO A 66 -9.45 16.59 -4.97
C PRO A 66 -9.40 16.64 -3.44
N THR A 67 -10.10 17.58 -2.79
CA THR A 67 -10.18 17.68 -1.33
C THR A 67 -10.99 16.51 -0.76
N VAL A 68 -12.13 16.22 -1.38
CA VAL A 68 -12.96 15.05 -1.03
C VAL A 68 -12.17 13.76 -1.24
N LEU A 69 -11.42 13.67 -2.34
CA LEU A 69 -10.59 12.52 -2.64
C LEU A 69 -9.50 12.30 -1.58
N ILE A 70 -8.77 13.36 -1.21
CA ILE A 70 -7.74 13.30 -0.16
C ILE A 70 -8.35 12.84 1.16
N LEU A 71 -9.45 13.45 1.61
CA LEU A 71 -10.10 13.12 2.88
C LEU A 71 -10.61 11.68 2.90
N LEU A 72 -11.27 11.25 1.82
CA LEU A 72 -11.85 9.92 1.73
C LEU A 72 -10.78 8.83 1.73
N LEU A 73 -9.74 8.98 0.91
CA LEU A 73 -8.68 7.98 0.80
C LEU A 73 -7.74 8.00 2.01
N PHE A 74 -7.59 9.15 2.66
CA PHE A 74 -6.97 9.24 3.97
C PHE A 74 -7.70 8.40 5.01
N ILE A 75 -9.04 8.53 5.10
CA ILE A 75 -9.85 7.72 6.01
C ILE A 75 -9.72 6.23 5.67
N ALA A 76 -9.79 5.87 4.40
CA ALA A 76 -9.60 4.49 3.94
C ALA A 76 -8.26 3.90 4.43
N ALA A 77 -7.18 4.65 4.20
CA ALA A 77 -5.83 4.22 4.56
C ALA A 77 -5.68 4.05 6.08
N VAL A 78 -6.15 5.04 6.87
CA VAL A 78 -6.06 4.99 8.34
C VAL A 78 -6.89 3.84 8.91
N LEU A 79 -8.10 3.61 8.39
CA LEU A 79 -8.96 2.51 8.84
C LEU A 79 -8.39 1.14 8.47
N GLY A 80 -7.85 0.99 7.26
CA GLY A 80 -7.20 -0.25 6.85
C GLY A 80 -5.98 -0.56 7.72
N ASP A 81 -5.07 0.41 7.91
CA ASP A 81 -3.89 0.20 8.77
C ASP A 81 -4.28 -0.06 10.24
N THR A 82 -5.39 0.53 10.70
CA THR A 82 -5.96 0.24 12.02
C THR A 82 -6.47 -1.18 12.12
N LEU A 83 -7.19 -1.67 11.11
CA LEU A 83 -7.62 -3.07 11.02
C LEU A 83 -6.40 -4.00 11.05
N ASN A 84 -5.37 -3.69 10.25
CA ASN A 84 -4.14 -4.45 10.17
C ASN A 84 -3.38 -4.49 11.52
N TYR A 85 -3.28 -3.35 12.22
CA TYR A 85 -2.75 -3.30 13.58
C TYR A 85 -3.52 -4.20 14.55
N HIS A 86 -4.86 -4.20 14.49
CA HIS A 86 -5.66 -5.05 15.37
C HIS A 86 -5.51 -6.53 15.04
N ILE A 87 -5.41 -6.88 13.75
CA ILE A 87 -5.07 -8.23 13.29
C ILE A 87 -3.71 -8.64 13.87
N GLY A 88 -2.69 -7.80 13.75
CA GLY A 88 -1.37 -8.04 14.32
C GLY A 88 -1.38 -8.19 15.84
N LYS A 89 -2.18 -7.37 16.54
CA LYS A 89 -2.33 -7.42 18.00
C LYS A 89 -3.07 -8.68 18.47
N TYR A 90 -4.02 -9.17 17.70
CA TYR A 90 -4.81 -10.36 18.04
C TYR A 90 -4.10 -11.66 17.67
N ILE A 91 -3.47 -11.71 16.50
CA ILE A 91 -2.73 -12.87 15.99
C ILE A 91 -1.36 -12.97 16.63
N GLY A 92 -0.71 -11.83 16.89
CA GLY A 92 0.60 -11.73 17.53
C GLY A 92 0.73 -12.72 18.67
N PRO A 93 0.00 -12.54 19.80
CA PRO A 93 -0.03 -13.43 20.98
C PRO A 93 -0.11 -14.93 20.66
N ARG A 94 -0.98 -15.32 19.71
CA ARG A 94 -1.14 -16.73 19.32
C ARG A 94 0.03 -17.30 18.55
N VAL A 95 0.75 -16.47 17.80
CA VAL A 95 2.01 -16.85 17.17
C VAL A 95 3.14 -16.98 18.21
N PHE A 96 3.05 -16.29 19.36
CA PHE A 96 3.99 -16.49 20.50
C PHE A 96 3.73 -17.79 21.29
N GLU A 97 2.53 -18.38 21.20
CA GLU A 97 2.18 -19.66 21.85
C GLU A 97 2.60 -20.88 21.03
N ILE A 98 2.85 -20.71 19.73
CA ILE A 98 3.40 -21.77 18.88
C ILE A 98 4.91 -21.84 19.11
N ASP A 99 5.36 -22.83 19.87
CA ASP A 99 6.77 -23.10 20.14
C ASP A 99 7.45 -23.64 18.87
N SER A 100 7.75 -22.75 17.94
CA SER A 100 8.39 -23.05 16.65
C SER A 100 9.83 -22.56 16.66
N LYS A 101 10.76 -23.41 16.22
CA LYS A 101 12.18 -23.07 15.97
C LYS A 101 12.39 -21.83 15.09
N PHE A 102 11.36 -21.34 14.41
CA PHE A 102 11.41 -20.16 13.54
C PHE A 102 11.07 -18.83 14.24
N ILE A 103 10.50 -18.83 15.45
CA ILE A 103 10.03 -17.60 16.12
C ILE A 103 10.74 -17.44 17.46
N ASN A 104 11.83 -16.70 17.44
CA ASN A 104 12.65 -16.47 18.63
C ASN A 104 12.07 -15.30 19.46
N LYS A 105 11.59 -15.59 20.67
CA LYS A 105 11.03 -14.62 21.63
C LYS A 105 11.96 -13.41 21.87
N GLU A 106 13.26 -13.59 21.72
CA GLU A 106 14.27 -12.53 21.84
C GLU A 106 14.20 -11.50 20.69
N HIS A 107 13.87 -11.92 19.48
CA HIS A 107 13.67 -11.01 18.34
C HIS A 107 12.41 -10.16 18.50
N LEU A 108 11.39 -10.70 19.17
CA LEU A 108 10.14 -9.99 19.43
C LEU A 108 10.32 -8.93 20.51
N LEU A 109 11.05 -9.22 21.60
CA LEU A 109 11.47 -8.22 22.59
C LEU A 109 12.33 -7.12 21.96
N LYS A 110 13.27 -7.49 21.08
CA LYS A 110 14.07 -6.52 20.30
C LYS A 110 13.19 -5.69 19.36
N THR A 111 12.16 -6.28 18.78
CA THR A 111 11.20 -5.58 17.90
C THR A 111 10.34 -4.62 18.70
N SER A 112 9.83 -5.01 19.88
CA SER A 112 9.14 -4.08 20.79
C SER A 112 10.04 -2.91 21.20
N GLN A 113 11.29 -3.17 21.61
CA GLN A 113 12.25 -2.09 21.95
C GLN A 113 12.61 -1.20 20.75
N PHE A 114 12.69 -1.77 19.54
CA PHE A 114 12.92 -1.01 18.31
C PHE A 114 11.72 -0.10 17.98
N PHE A 115 10.50 -0.63 18.09
CA PHE A 115 9.28 0.15 17.90
C PHE A 115 9.05 1.18 19.02
N GLU A 116 9.52 0.90 20.22
CA GLU A 116 9.49 1.86 21.34
C GLU A 116 10.39 3.07 21.07
N LYS A 117 11.55 2.86 20.43
CA LYS A 117 12.52 3.92 20.16
C LYS A 117 12.34 4.62 18.81
N HIS A 118 11.87 3.91 17.77
CA HIS A 118 11.78 4.43 16.41
C HIS A 118 10.44 4.16 15.71
N GLY A 119 9.51 3.45 16.34
CA GLY A 119 8.31 2.90 15.70
C GLY A 119 7.44 3.95 15.04
N GLY A 120 7.28 5.14 15.64
CA GLY A 120 6.48 6.21 15.03
C GLY A 120 7.01 6.66 13.66
N LYS A 121 8.33 6.90 13.55
CA LYS A 121 8.97 7.26 12.28
C LYS A 121 8.86 6.11 11.28
N THR A 122 9.05 4.88 11.74
CA THR A 122 8.93 3.68 10.91
C THR A 122 7.54 3.56 10.28
N ILE A 123 6.45 3.83 11.01
CA ILE A 123 5.09 3.81 10.44
C ILE A 123 4.96 4.82 9.29
N ILE A 124 5.47 6.04 9.45
CA ILE A 124 5.41 7.07 8.40
C ILE A 124 6.21 6.63 7.17
N PHE A 125 7.49 6.27 7.34
CA PHE A 125 8.36 5.94 6.21
C PHE A 125 7.95 4.63 5.51
N SER A 126 7.38 3.68 6.25
CA SER A 126 6.92 2.41 5.68
C SER A 126 5.88 2.58 4.59
N ARG A 127 5.08 3.66 4.64
CA ARG A 127 4.05 3.97 3.62
C ARG A 127 4.63 4.27 2.24
N PHE A 128 5.88 4.74 2.15
CA PHE A 128 6.55 5.05 0.89
C PHE A 128 7.38 3.89 0.34
N ILE A 129 7.49 2.79 1.10
CA ILE A 129 8.25 1.61 0.70
C ILE A 129 7.25 0.49 0.43
N PRO A 130 7.18 0.00 -0.83
CA PRO A 130 6.34 -1.16 -1.17
C PRO A 130 6.61 -2.32 -0.22
N PHE A 131 5.57 -3.10 0.10
CA PHE A 131 5.57 -4.20 1.09
C PHE A 131 5.74 -3.75 2.55
N ALA A 132 6.66 -2.83 2.87
CA ALA A 132 6.88 -2.38 4.25
C ALA A 132 5.60 -1.79 4.88
N ARG A 133 4.78 -1.12 4.06
CA ARG A 133 3.49 -0.54 4.46
C ARG A 133 2.47 -1.54 5.01
N THR A 134 2.45 -2.79 4.54
CA THR A 134 1.48 -3.80 5.04
C THR A 134 2.03 -4.52 6.27
N PHE A 135 3.35 -4.67 6.37
CA PHE A 135 4.01 -5.32 7.50
C PHE A 135 4.16 -4.40 8.71
N ALA A 136 4.40 -3.10 8.53
CA ALA A 136 4.66 -2.21 9.66
C ALA A 136 3.47 -2.06 10.63
N PRO A 137 2.21 -1.87 10.19
CA PRO A 137 1.05 -1.87 11.07
C PRO A 137 0.85 -3.22 11.77
N PHE A 138 1.02 -4.32 11.05
CA PHE A 138 0.93 -5.67 11.60
C PHE A 138 1.94 -5.89 12.74
N VAL A 139 3.21 -5.58 12.49
CA VAL A 139 4.30 -5.74 13.46
C VAL A 139 4.14 -4.78 14.63
N ALA A 140 3.67 -3.55 14.40
CA ALA A 140 3.32 -2.62 15.48
C ALA A 140 2.22 -3.19 16.40
N GLY A 141 1.21 -3.85 15.82
CA GLY A 141 0.18 -4.57 16.56
C GLY A 141 0.73 -5.74 17.35
N ALA A 142 1.49 -6.62 16.70
CA ALA A 142 2.08 -7.81 17.31
C ALA A 142 3.08 -7.48 18.43
N GLY A 143 3.84 -6.38 18.27
CA GLY A 143 4.78 -5.86 19.26
C GLY A 143 4.13 -5.06 20.39
N SER A 144 2.79 -5.02 20.46
CA SER A 144 2.01 -4.32 21.49
C SER A 144 2.33 -2.82 21.61
N MET A 145 2.67 -2.16 20.49
CA MET A 145 2.87 -0.72 20.43
C MET A 145 1.61 0.01 20.95
N ASN A 146 1.77 1.10 21.70
CA ASN A 146 0.62 1.86 22.20
C ASN A 146 -0.29 2.31 21.04
N TYR A 147 -1.58 1.99 21.10
CA TYR A 147 -2.53 2.28 20.02
C TYR A 147 -2.67 3.77 19.69
N LYS A 148 -2.67 4.66 20.70
CA LYS A 148 -2.74 6.11 20.46
C LYS A 148 -1.50 6.63 19.76
N TYR A 149 -0.34 6.10 20.16
CA TYR A 149 0.94 6.41 19.53
C TYR A 149 0.93 5.94 18.08
N PHE A 150 0.58 4.67 17.82
CA PHE A 150 0.41 4.14 16.47
C PHE A 150 -0.55 4.99 15.62
N LEU A 151 -1.76 5.27 16.10
CA LEU A 151 -2.79 5.99 15.35
C LEU A 151 -2.34 7.40 14.96
N THR A 152 -1.61 8.10 15.83
CA THR A 152 -1.10 9.44 15.55
C THR A 152 -0.10 9.42 14.39
N TYR A 153 0.89 8.54 14.44
CA TYR A 153 1.87 8.41 13.34
C TYR A 153 1.26 7.81 12.09
N ASN A 154 0.27 6.94 12.24
CA ASN A 154 -0.50 6.38 11.14
C ASN A 154 -1.28 7.47 10.40
N ALA A 155 -1.94 8.36 11.12
CA ALA A 155 -2.65 9.50 10.55
C ALA A 155 -1.69 10.49 9.88
N ILE A 156 -0.58 10.85 10.51
CA ILE A 156 0.43 11.74 9.90
C ILE A 156 1.00 11.10 8.62
N GLY A 157 1.39 9.82 8.69
CA GLY A 157 1.88 9.11 7.53
C GLY A 157 0.84 9.00 6.42
N GLY A 158 -0.43 8.76 6.79
CA GLY A 158 -1.53 8.63 5.85
C GLY A 158 -1.83 9.91 5.11
N ILE A 159 -1.90 11.04 5.80
CA ILE A 159 -2.15 12.33 5.13
C ILE A 159 -0.95 12.73 4.26
N CYS A 160 0.29 12.50 4.71
CA CYS A 160 1.47 12.76 3.90
C CYS A 160 1.51 11.90 2.65
N TRP A 161 1.23 10.60 2.77
CA TRP A 161 1.22 9.66 1.65
C TRP A 161 0.10 9.98 0.66
N VAL A 162 -1.16 9.98 1.10
CA VAL A 162 -2.34 10.28 0.25
C VAL A 162 -2.23 11.67 -0.37
N GLY A 163 -1.90 12.67 0.44
CA GLY A 163 -1.75 14.05 -0.01
C GLY A 163 -0.65 14.17 -1.07
N SER A 164 0.52 13.58 -0.85
CA SER A 164 1.63 13.66 -1.81
C SER A 164 1.26 13.08 -3.17
N PHE A 165 0.71 11.87 -3.24
CA PHE A 165 0.36 11.22 -4.50
C PHE A 165 -0.80 11.91 -5.22
N ILE A 166 -1.85 12.32 -4.52
CA ILE A 166 -2.98 13.01 -5.15
C ILE A 166 -2.56 14.40 -5.64
N ILE A 167 -1.81 15.17 -4.85
CA ILE A 167 -1.36 16.51 -5.26
C ILE A 167 -0.41 16.40 -6.45
N LEU A 168 0.54 15.46 -6.42
CA LEU A 168 1.41 15.20 -7.57
C LEU A 168 0.57 14.82 -8.80
N GLY A 169 -0.33 13.85 -8.67
CA GLY A 169 -1.25 13.47 -9.73
C GLY A 169 -2.02 14.66 -10.29
N TYR A 170 -2.58 15.51 -9.42
CA TYR A 170 -3.35 16.68 -9.79
C TYR A 170 -2.51 17.73 -10.54
N LEU A 171 -1.29 18.01 -10.08
CA LEU A 171 -0.38 18.93 -10.76
C LEU A 171 0.04 18.41 -12.14
N PHE A 172 0.39 17.13 -12.24
CA PHE A 172 0.79 16.50 -13.50
C PHE A 172 -0.40 16.33 -14.46
N GLY A 173 -1.60 16.05 -13.95
CA GLY A 173 -2.82 15.89 -14.74
C GLY A 173 -3.25 17.16 -15.48
N ASN A 174 -2.81 18.33 -15.03
CA ASN A 174 -3.07 19.59 -15.71
C ASN A 174 -2.06 19.93 -16.82
N MET A 175 -0.96 19.17 -16.96
CA MET A 175 0.01 19.38 -18.02
C MET A 175 -0.54 18.86 -19.38
N PRO A 176 -0.39 19.61 -20.49
CA PRO A 176 -0.89 19.20 -21.82
C PRO A 176 -0.35 17.83 -22.27
N ILE A 177 0.93 17.57 -22.01
CA ILE A 177 1.61 16.29 -22.32
C ILE A 177 0.90 15.09 -21.66
N VAL A 178 0.35 15.28 -20.46
CA VAL A 178 -0.35 14.25 -19.69
C VAL A 178 -1.79 14.09 -20.15
N LYS A 179 -2.48 15.18 -20.51
CA LYS A 179 -3.85 15.11 -21.06
C LYS A 179 -3.89 14.33 -22.37
N ASP A 180 -2.91 14.55 -23.25
CA ASP A 180 -2.85 13.90 -24.55
C ASP A 180 -2.33 12.44 -24.48
N ASN A 181 -1.62 12.08 -23.41
CA ASN A 181 -1.00 10.76 -23.23
C ASN A 181 -1.43 10.06 -21.93
N PHE A 182 -2.63 10.36 -21.44
CA PHE A 182 -3.08 9.94 -20.12
C PHE A 182 -2.98 8.42 -19.90
N THR A 183 -3.35 7.65 -20.93
CA THR A 183 -3.21 6.19 -20.95
C THR A 183 -1.75 5.74 -20.88
N HIS A 184 -0.84 6.40 -21.60
CA HIS A 184 0.58 6.04 -21.64
C HIS A 184 1.30 6.42 -20.33
N LEU A 185 0.91 7.53 -19.70
CA LEU A 185 1.46 7.93 -18.40
C LEU A 185 1.14 6.89 -17.33
N ILE A 186 -0.11 6.42 -17.28
CA ILE A 186 -0.50 5.45 -16.26
C ILE A 186 0.09 4.06 -16.57
N PHE A 187 0.15 3.64 -17.83
CA PHE A 187 0.95 2.47 -18.21
C PHE A 187 2.41 2.60 -17.79
N GLY A 188 3.01 3.78 -17.92
CA GLY A 188 4.37 4.07 -17.47
C GLY A 188 4.53 3.92 -15.96
N ILE A 189 3.62 4.47 -15.17
CA ILE A 189 3.65 4.37 -13.70
C ILE A 189 3.45 2.92 -13.25
N ILE A 190 2.54 2.18 -13.88
CA ILE A 190 2.28 0.76 -13.60
C ILE A 190 3.52 -0.07 -13.90
N ILE A 191 4.12 0.08 -15.08
CA ILE A 191 5.36 -0.62 -15.44
C ILE A 191 6.44 -0.32 -14.41
N LEU A 192 6.59 0.94 -13.99
CA LEU A 192 7.60 1.36 -13.03
C LEU A 192 7.33 0.82 -11.60
N SER A 193 6.06 0.62 -11.24
CA SER A 193 5.63 0.06 -9.94
C SER A 193 5.78 -1.47 -9.88
N VAL A 194 5.50 -2.17 -10.98
CA VAL A 194 5.57 -3.63 -11.08
C VAL A 194 6.99 -4.13 -11.38
N LEU A 195 7.81 -3.32 -12.07
CA LEU A 195 9.20 -3.63 -12.44
C LEU A 195 10.07 -4.11 -11.27
N PRO A 196 10.09 -3.47 -10.09
CA PRO A 196 10.88 -3.94 -8.95
C PRO A 196 10.48 -5.34 -8.49
N GLY A 197 9.18 -5.65 -8.51
CA GLY A 197 8.65 -6.98 -8.18
C GLY A 197 9.07 -8.04 -9.18
N ILE A 198 9.00 -7.72 -10.48
CA ILE A 198 9.45 -8.61 -11.57
C ILE A 198 10.96 -8.81 -11.51
N ILE A 199 11.75 -7.76 -11.34
CA ILE A 199 13.21 -7.84 -11.22
C ILE A 199 13.61 -8.65 -9.99
N GLY A 200 12.91 -8.47 -8.87
CA GLY A 200 13.09 -9.26 -7.65
C GLY A 200 12.79 -10.75 -7.87
N TYR A 201 11.66 -11.06 -8.51
CA TYR A 201 11.27 -12.43 -8.84
C TYR A 201 12.24 -13.10 -9.82
N ILE A 202 12.63 -12.39 -10.88
CA ILE A 202 13.60 -12.88 -11.88
C ILE A 202 14.96 -13.09 -11.22
N ARG A 203 15.46 -12.14 -10.40
CA ARG A 203 16.71 -12.35 -9.65
C ARG A 203 16.61 -13.55 -8.73
N HIS A 204 15.53 -13.73 -7.99
CA HIS A 204 15.37 -14.88 -7.11
C HIS A 204 15.31 -16.20 -7.90
N LYS A 205 14.65 -16.22 -9.07
CA LYS A 205 14.54 -17.42 -9.91
C LYS A 205 15.85 -17.78 -10.64
N PHE A 206 16.66 -16.78 -11.00
CA PHE A 206 17.90 -16.97 -11.78
C PHE A 206 19.18 -16.98 -10.93
N PHE A 207 19.25 -16.25 -9.81
CA PHE A 207 20.46 -16.19 -8.96
C PHE A 207 20.50 -17.24 -7.84
N ASP A 208 19.36 -17.70 -7.31
CA ASP A 208 19.38 -18.77 -6.28
C ASP A 208 19.58 -20.17 -6.88
N LYS A 209 19.38 -20.34 -8.19
CA LYS A 209 19.71 -21.59 -8.88
C LYS A 209 21.22 -21.86 -8.98
N ASN A 210 22.06 -20.83 -8.79
CA ASN A 210 23.52 -20.95 -8.88
C ASN A 210 24.23 -21.25 -7.54
N LYS A 211 23.52 -21.22 -6.40
CA LYS A 211 24.10 -21.67 -5.12
C LYS A 211 23.93 -23.16 -4.86
N ALA A 212 22.88 -23.79 -5.40
CA ALA A 212 22.62 -25.22 -5.18
C ALA A 212 23.58 -26.19 -5.91
N THR A 213 24.33 -25.72 -6.93
CA THR A 213 25.24 -26.58 -7.73
C THR A 213 26.71 -26.46 -7.31
N LYS A 214 27.06 -25.59 -6.34
CA LYS A 214 28.46 -25.41 -5.88
C LYS A 214 28.77 -26.10 -4.54
N GLU A 215 27.82 -26.82 -3.96
CA GLU A 215 28.00 -27.60 -2.72
C GLU A 215 27.86 -29.12 -2.94
N GLN A 216 28.04 -29.61 -4.17
CA GLN A 216 28.23 -31.04 -4.48
C GLN A 216 29.61 -31.29 -5.06
#